data_AF-A0A1G2WPI3-F1
#
_entry.id   AF-A0A1G2WPI3-F1
#
_cell.length_a   1.000
_cell.length_b   1.000
_cell.length_c   1.000
_cell.angle_alpha   90.00
_cell.angle_beta   90.00
_cell.angle_gamma   90.00
#
_symmetry.space_group_name_H-M   'P 1'
#
loop_
_entity.id
_entity.type
_entity.pdbx_description
1 polymer ?
#
loop_
_entity_poly.entity_id
_entity_poly.type
_entity_poly.pdbx_seq_one_letter_code
_entity_poly.pdbx_strand_id
1 'polypeptide(L)'
;MTARRFFVILILLSLSLLSVLFISNTVKAQTETEPADNFQLQAYLTEEQALSLVFPECDEILTDEFVMSPEEKSSLEKLLSRRSYEDGFRVYIGKKKGILQGYAIITEEIGKFHPFTFVVGVGTDGKISNVAVLVYRESRGGEIAKKRFLYQFMGKSFKNPIRINKDIINITGATMSVQCMCAGVRKVLAVVDEYYLSGKRNVSDLKVVSGNAVTSAKDKPIEEINKSQNAKNNETPPSLKGESGGLSEVKLLKQTRMIMGTFAEVTVYSNDEKTAGKAIEGALDEMGRMDRIMSNYKKDSELSRLNRNAVKAPVPCGAELLDVIEKSQYYSELSDGAFDITISPFVALWGFFDEKGHIPPNKEIDRLLPAVSYKNIVISKSVDPKKPSTVFLKNTQTQIDLGAIGKGYAVDKALEIIKNFGIDNACVNLGGNIYVLGASAGKNTWKIGVQHPRNKDEILGYLELKNEATATSGDYERFFEIKGKRYSHIINPKTGMPVNGIIAVTIVAPTGTEVDALSTSAFVLGPEKGLKLIKKIPNADALIAYEKDGGIMIDMTNGFENKFKKTNIEGENNVRWHVVAPNQQ
;
A
#
# COMPACT_ATOMS: atom_id res chain seq x y z
N MET A 1 -55.86 2.95 -47.89
CA MET A 1 -55.29 3.95 -46.95
C MET A 1 -54.57 3.16 -45.85
N THR A 2 -53.24 2.98 -45.86
CA THR A 2 -52.14 3.94 -45.52
C THR A 2 -52.07 4.28 -44.04
N ALA A 3 -50.96 4.10 -43.30
CA ALA A 3 -49.68 3.39 -43.53
C ALA A 3 -48.99 3.20 -42.14
N ARG A 4 -48.16 2.22 -41.76
CA ARG A 4 -47.36 1.14 -42.40
C ARG A 4 -45.98 1.57 -42.97
N ARG A 5 -44.91 0.87 -42.53
CA ARG A 5 -43.45 1.23 -42.55
C ARG A 5 -43.09 2.20 -41.41
N PHE A 6 -41.99 2.06 -40.65
CA PHE A 6 -40.93 1.02 -40.52
C PHE A 6 -41.00 0.44 -39.07
N PHE A 7 -40.62 -0.80 -38.69
CA PHE A 7 -39.50 -1.71 -39.02
C PHE A 7 -38.16 -1.37 -38.33
N VAL A 8 -37.44 -2.41 -37.83
CA VAL A 8 -36.06 -2.45 -37.23
C VAL A 8 -35.93 -2.45 -35.69
N ILE A 9 -35.52 -3.64 -35.15
CA ILE A 9 -34.77 -3.97 -33.89
C ILE A 9 -35.43 -3.69 -32.51
N LEU A 10 -35.08 -4.38 -31.39
CA LEU A 10 -35.04 -5.79 -30.94
C LEU A 10 -34.42 -5.87 -29.50
N ILE A 11 -34.88 -6.81 -28.66
CA ILE A 11 -34.11 -7.89 -27.95
C ILE A 11 -32.57 -7.73 -27.94
N LEU A 12 -31.74 -7.88 -26.89
CA LEU A 12 -31.75 -8.23 -25.42
C LEU A 12 -30.51 -7.48 -24.82
N LEU A 13 -29.80 -7.68 -23.69
CA LEU A 13 -29.60 -8.61 -22.56
C LEU A 13 -29.47 -7.74 -21.25
N SER A 14 -29.20 -8.12 -19.99
CA SER A 14 -28.92 -9.37 -19.22
C SER A 14 -27.49 -9.95 -19.10
N LEU A 15 -26.78 -9.66 -17.97
CA LEU A 15 -25.40 -10.10 -17.61
C LEU A 15 -24.29 -9.48 -18.51
N SER A 16 -22.98 -9.46 -18.20
CA SER A 16 -22.12 -9.72 -17.02
C SER A 16 -21.97 -8.47 -16.09
N LEU A 17 -21.36 -8.42 -14.88
CA LEU A 17 -20.54 -9.31 -14.00
C LEU A 17 -18.98 -9.15 -13.96
N LEU A 18 -18.47 -8.47 -12.89
CA LEU A 18 -17.12 -8.49 -12.24
C LEU A 18 -15.81 -7.98 -12.94
N SER A 19 -14.72 -7.96 -12.12
CA SER A 19 -13.28 -7.60 -12.34
C SER A 19 -12.90 -6.08 -12.25
N VAL A 20 -11.66 -5.61 -11.95
CA VAL A 20 -10.36 -6.23 -11.52
C VAL A 20 -9.49 -5.22 -10.68
N LEU A 21 -8.27 -5.61 -10.24
CA LEU A 21 -7.17 -4.84 -9.56
C LEU A 21 -6.58 -3.63 -10.38
N PHE A 22 -5.55 -2.82 -10.01
CA PHE A 22 -4.78 -2.66 -8.74
C PHE A 22 -4.17 -1.27 -8.32
N ILE A 23 -3.50 -0.50 -9.20
CA ILE A 23 -2.19 0.17 -8.88
C ILE A 23 -2.12 1.69 -8.58
N SER A 24 -1.00 2.09 -7.93
CA SER A 24 -0.59 3.41 -7.36
C SER A 24 0.44 4.18 -8.25
N ASN A 25 1.25 5.22 -7.91
CA ASN A 25 1.56 6.20 -6.82
C ASN A 25 2.60 7.22 -7.42
N THR A 26 2.97 8.42 -6.94
CA THR A 26 2.61 9.40 -5.87
C THR A 26 2.74 10.82 -6.54
N VAL A 27 3.30 11.99 -6.10
CA VAL A 27 4.08 12.60 -4.97
C VAL A 27 3.86 14.14 -5.11
N LYS A 28 3.77 15.06 -4.12
CA LYS A 28 3.85 15.06 -2.64
C LYS A 28 2.75 15.97 -2.02
N ALA A 29 2.14 15.49 -0.95
CA ALA A 29 1.82 16.17 0.32
C ALA A 29 1.15 17.58 0.36
N GLN A 30 -0.15 17.57 0.67
CA GLN A 30 -0.70 18.17 1.90
C GLN A 30 -1.53 17.07 2.60
N THR A 31 -1.52 16.98 3.93
CA THR A 31 -2.43 16.05 4.67
C THR A 31 -3.90 16.46 4.61
N GLU A 32 -4.58 16.10 3.52
CA GLU A 32 -6.03 15.86 3.57
C GLU A 32 -6.29 14.50 4.23
N THR A 33 -6.81 14.52 5.47
CA THR A 33 -7.39 13.32 6.08
C THR A 33 -8.63 12.89 5.32
N GLU A 34 -8.66 11.64 4.85
CA GLU A 34 -9.75 11.04 4.10
C GLU A 34 -11.10 11.13 4.86
N PRO A 35 -12.10 11.87 4.34
CA PRO A 35 -13.48 11.82 4.84
C PRO A 35 -14.09 10.45 4.58
N ALA A 36 -14.89 9.93 5.53
CA ALA A 36 -15.54 8.62 5.38
C ALA A 36 -16.48 8.54 4.15
N ASP A 37 -16.98 9.68 3.68
CA ASP A 37 -17.84 9.79 2.49
C ASP A 37 -17.06 9.76 1.15
N ASN A 38 -15.73 9.61 1.15
CA ASN A 38 -14.93 9.67 -0.07
C ASN A 38 -14.78 8.34 -0.83
N PHE A 39 -15.01 7.19 -0.19
CA PHE A 39 -15.09 5.92 -0.91
C PHE A 39 -16.47 5.75 -1.55
N GLN A 40 -16.55 5.76 -2.87
CA GLN A 40 -17.79 5.47 -3.60
C GLN A 40 -17.50 4.55 -4.79
N LEU A 41 -17.89 3.28 -4.66
CA LEU A 41 -17.78 2.30 -5.72
C LEU A 41 -18.77 2.60 -6.86
N GLN A 42 -18.23 2.92 -8.03
CA GLN A 42 -18.94 3.22 -9.26
C GLN A 42 -18.44 2.26 -10.35
N ALA A 43 -19.11 1.12 -10.52
CA ALA A 43 -18.84 0.19 -11.61
C ALA A 43 -19.59 0.63 -12.88
N TYR A 44 -18.86 0.72 -13.99
CA TYR A 44 -19.35 1.18 -15.30
C TYR A 44 -19.37 0.05 -16.35
N LEU A 45 -18.37 -0.83 -16.34
CA LEU A 45 -18.19 -1.91 -17.31
C LEU A 45 -17.52 -3.12 -16.66
N THR A 46 -17.82 -4.32 -17.17
CA THR A 46 -16.99 -5.51 -16.96
C THR A 46 -15.77 -5.52 -17.87
N GLU A 47 -14.80 -6.38 -17.58
CA GLU A 47 -13.66 -6.68 -18.46
C GLU A 47 -14.12 -7.18 -19.85
N GLU A 48 -15.12 -8.04 -19.92
CA GLU A 48 -15.73 -8.49 -21.18
C GLU A 48 -16.35 -7.33 -22.00
N GLN A 49 -17.10 -6.44 -21.35
CA GLN A 49 -17.70 -5.27 -22.00
C GLN A 49 -16.65 -4.24 -22.42
N ALA A 50 -15.62 -4.03 -21.58
CA ALA A 50 -14.51 -3.15 -21.88
C ALA A 50 -13.67 -3.66 -23.07
N LEU A 51 -13.38 -4.96 -23.12
CA LEU A 51 -12.72 -5.62 -24.25
C LEU A 51 -13.57 -5.52 -25.54
N SER A 52 -14.88 -5.72 -25.43
CA SER A 52 -15.82 -5.54 -26.55
C SER A 52 -15.80 -4.11 -27.12
N LEU A 53 -15.54 -3.09 -26.29
CA LEU A 53 -15.47 -1.69 -26.70
C LEU A 53 -14.14 -1.30 -27.37
N VAL A 54 -13.01 -1.92 -26.98
CA VAL A 54 -11.70 -1.69 -27.65
C VAL A 54 -11.50 -2.57 -28.89
N PHE A 55 -12.19 -3.71 -28.97
CA PHE A 55 -12.11 -4.67 -30.07
C PHE A 55 -13.47 -4.95 -30.77
N PRO A 56 -14.23 -3.91 -31.19
CA PRO A 56 -15.63 -4.05 -31.65
C PRO A 56 -15.82 -4.84 -32.97
N GLU A 57 -14.74 -5.21 -33.65
CA GLU A 57 -14.77 -5.99 -34.88
C GLU A 57 -13.91 -7.27 -34.83
N CYS A 58 -13.35 -7.63 -33.67
CA CYS A 58 -12.55 -8.85 -33.52
C CYS A 58 -13.44 -10.09 -33.35
N ASP A 59 -12.96 -11.24 -33.85
CA ASP A 59 -13.55 -12.57 -33.66
C ASP A 59 -12.69 -13.48 -32.77
N GLU A 60 -11.46 -13.06 -32.46
CA GLU A 60 -10.52 -13.71 -31.56
C GLU A 60 -9.86 -12.65 -30.64
N ILE A 61 -9.71 -12.94 -29.35
CA ILE A 61 -8.89 -12.15 -28.41
C ILE A 61 -7.93 -13.11 -27.72
N LEU A 62 -6.63 -12.88 -27.92
CA LEU A 62 -5.57 -13.59 -27.20
C LEU A 62 -5.11 -12.78 -25.98
N THR A 63 -4.46 -13.44 -25.03
CA THR A 63 -3.88 -12.79 -23.85
C THR A 63 -2.40 -13.14 -23.76
N ASP A 64 -1.55 -12.14 -23.63
CA ASP A 64 -0.12 -12.26 -23.32
C ASP A 64 0.12 -11.75 -21.90
N GLU A 65 0.67 -12.59 -21.02
CA GLU A 65 1.09 -12.20 -19.67
C GLU A 65 2.60 -12.34 -19.56
N PHE A 66 3.27 -11.25 -19.19
CA PHE A 66 4.72 -11.25 -18.99
C PHE A 66 5.15 -10.46 -17.76
N VAL A 67 6.13 -11.01 -17.05
CA VAL A 67 6.90 -10.31 -16.01
C VAL A 67 8.10 -9.67 -16.71
N MET A 68 8.37 -8.40 -16.41
CA MET A 68 9.53 -7.65 -16.93
C MET A 68 10.80 -8.06 -16.19
N SER A 69 11.93 -8.09 -16.88
CA SER A 69 13.24 -8.08 -16.23
C SER A 69 13.48 -6.75 -15.46
N PRO A 70 14.43 -6.70 -14.51
CA PRO A 70 14.81 -5.45 -13.86
C PRO A 70 15.26 -4.35 -14.85
N GLU A 71 15.95 -4.76 -15.92
CA GLU A 71 16.44 -3.89 -16.99
C GLU A 71 15.28 -3.38 -17.87
N GLU A 72 14.35 -4.26 -18.23
CA GLU A 72 13.11 -3.93 -18.95
C GLU A 72 12.23 -2.95 -18.17
N LYS A 73 12.04 -3.21 -16.86
CA LYS A 73 11.33 -2.30 -15.95
C LYS A 73 12.04 -0.96 -15.85
N SER A 74 13.36 -0.94 -15.64
CA SER A 74 14.15 0.31 -15.60
C SER A 74 14.06 1.09 -16.92
N SER A 75 14.03 0.42 -18.07
CA SER A 75 13.85 1.05 -19.39
C SER A 75 12.49 1.73 -19.50
N LEU A 76 11.40 1.04 -19.13
CA LEU A 76 10.04 1.57 -19.14
C LEU A 76 9.88 2.76 -18.17
N GLU A 77 10.49 2.70 -16.99
CA GLU A 77 10.45 3.78 -15.99
C GLU A 77 11.17 5.04 -16.48
N LYS A 78 12.34 4.89 -17.13
CA LYS A 78 13.06 5.98 -17.80
C LYS A 78 12.21 6.59 -18.92
N LEU A 79 11.61 5.75 -19.77
CA LEU A 79 10.77 6.12 -20.91
C LEU A 79 9.48 6.88 -20.50
N LEU A 80 8.91 6.53 -19.36
CA LEU A 80 7.75 7.22 -18.77
C LEU A 80 8.14 8.41 -17.89
N SER A 81 9.39 8.48 -17.44
CA SER A 81 9.89 9.43 -16.43
C SER A 81 9.15 9.33 -15.08
N ARG A 82 8.68 8.13 -14.74
CA ARG A 82 8.10 7.76 -13.43
C ARG A 82 8.33 6.27 -13.16
N ARG A 83 8.22 5.85 -11.89
CA ARG A 83 8.23 4.42 -11.56
C ARG A 83 6.94 3.70 -11.94
N SER A 84 7.05 2.38 -12.13
CA SER A 84 5.93 1.46 -12.34
C SER A 84 5.85 0.48 -11.17
N TYR A 85 4.66 0.31 -10.62
CA TYR A 85 4.42 -0.61 -9.50
C TYR A 85 4.06 -2.02 -10.00
N GLU A 86 3.85 -2.14 -11.31
CA GLU A 86 3.78 -3.38 -12.06
C GLU A 86 5.16 -4.04 -12.13
N ASP A 87 5.23 -5.33 -11.82
CA ASP A 87 6.36 -6.18 -12.21
C ASP A 87 6.11 -6.85 -13.58
N GLY A 88 4.92 -6.66 -14.17
CA GLY A 88 4.51 -7.27 -15.44
C GLY A 88 3.17 -6.75 -15.95
N PHE A 89 2.83 -7.10 -17.18
CA PHE A 89 1.58 -6.68 -17.83
C PHE A 89 0.81 -7.87 -18.41
N ARG A 90 -0.52 -7.80 -18.28
CA ARG A 90 -1.46 -8.56 -19.11
C ARG A 90 -1.87 -7.70 -20.30
N VAL A 91 -1.65 -8.19 -21.51
CA VAL A 91 -1.98 -7.51 -22.76
C VAL A 91 -2.94 -8.38 -23.56
N TYR A 92 -4.09 -7.83 -23.87
CA TYR A 92 -5.10 -8.46 -24.72
C TYR A 92 -4.81 -8.09 -26.18
N ILE A 93 -4.98 -9.04 -27.10
CA ILE A 93 -4.57 -8.92 -28.49
C ILE A 93 -5.75 -9.30 -29.39
N GLY A 94 -6.37 -8.29 -29.99
CA GLY A 94 -7.56 -8.47 -30.82
C GLY A 94 -7.20 -8.88 -32.25
N LYS A 95 -7.83 -9.93 -32.75
CA LYS A 95 -7.70 -10.43 -34.13
C LYS A 95 -9.07 -10.55 -34.79
N LYS A 96 -9.06 -10.38 -36.12
CA LYS A 96 -10.23 -10.50 -37.00
C LYS A 96 -9.86 -11.42 -38.16
N LYS A 97 -10.43 -12.61 -38.22
CA LYS A 97 -10.06 -13.70 -39.15
C LYS A 97 -8.56 -13.99 -39.13
N GLY A 98 -7.98 -14.03 -37.93
CA GLY A 98 -6.54 -14.19 -37.68
C GLY A 98 -5.67 -12.93 -37.92
N ILE A 99 -6.20 -11.88 -38.56
CA ILE A 99 -5.47 -10.63 -38.80
C ILE A 99 -5.50 -9.77 -37.53
N LEU A 100 -4.32 -9.43 -37.00
CA LEU A 100 -4.16 -8.51 -35.87
C LEU A 100 -4.84 -7.15 -36.13
N GLN A 101 -5.73 -6.74 -35.22
CA GLN A 101 -6.40 -5.43 -35.25
C GLN A 101 -5.78 -4.45 -34.25
N GLY A 102 -5.24 -4.94 -33.13
CA GLY A 102 -4.56 -4.12 -32.13
C GLY A 102 -4.40 -4.80 -30.78
N TYR A 103 -4.09 -3.97 -29.79
CA TYR A 103 -3.72 -4.35 -28.43
C TYR A 103 -4.64 -3.62 -27.43
N ALA A 104 -4.80 -4.17 -26.23
CA ALA A 104 -5.43 -3.48 -25.13
C ALA A 104 -4.81 -3.89 -23.80
N ILE A 105 -4.76 -2.96 -22.84
CA ILE A 105 -4.35 -3.24 -21.47
C ILE A 105 -5.43 -2.68 -20.54
N ILE A 106 -5.91 -3.52 -19.63
CA ILE A 106 -6.69 -3.08 -18.46
C ILE A 106 -5.68 -2.71 -17.38
N THR A 107 -5.78 -1.51 -16.85
CA THR A 107 -4.86 -1.00 -15.84
C THR A 107 -5.61 -0.19 -14.79
N GLU A 108 -4.92 0.10 -13.69
CA GLU A 108 -5.37 1.01 -12.65
C GLU A 108 -4.35 2.10 -12.41
N GLU A 109 -4.86 3.22 -11.91
CA GLU A 109 -4.09 4.32 -11.34
C GLU A 109 -4.84 4.80 -10.07
N ILE A 110 -4.13 5.28 -9.05
CA ILE A 110 -4.76 5.97 -7.92
C ILE A 110 -5.25 7.34 -8.36
N GLY A 111 -6.48 7.69 -7.98
CA GLY A 111 -7.06 9.03 -8.17
C GLY A 111 -6.49 10.02 -7.15
N LYS A 112 -7.33 10.46 -6.21
CA LYS A 112 -6.93 11.27 -5.07
C LYS A 112 -6.68 10.44 -3.79
N PHE A 113 -7.40 9.33 -3.62
CA PHE A 113 -7.39 8.46 -2.43
C PHE A 113 -7.48 6.96 -2.76
N HIS A 114 -8.11 6.59 -3.87
CA HIS A 114 -8.41 5.19 -4.21
C HIS A 114 -8.06 4.87 -5.68
N PRO A 115 -7.75 3.61 -6.02
CA PRO A 115 -7.46 3.23 -7.39
C PRO A 115 -8.73 3.12 -8.24
N PHE A 116 -8.62 3.39 -9.54
CA PHE A 116 -9.69 3.29 -10.52
C PHE A 116 -9.24 2.58 -11.81
N THR A 117 -10.05 1.65 -12.29
CA THR A 117 -9.78 0.72 -13.39
C THR A 117 -10.21 1.29 -14.73
N PHE A 118 -9.36 1.19 -15.75
CA PHE A 118 -9.72 1.52 -17.12
C PHE A 118 -8.96 0.66 -18.14
N VAL A 119 -9.60 0.40 -19.28
CA VAL A 119 -8.97 -0.19 -20.46
C VAL A 119 -8.51 0.92 -21.41
N VAL A 120 -7.34 0.71 -22.03
CA VAL A 120 -6.87 1.50 -23.17
C VAL A 120 -6.64 0.54 -24.34
N GLY A 121 -7.39 0.73 -25.42
CA GLY A 121 -7.18 0.05 -26.70
C GLY A 121 -6.25 0.86 -27.58
N VAL A 122 -5.35 0.18 -28.28
CA VAL A 122 -4.32 0.76 -29.16
C VAL A 122 -4.30 -0.02 -30.47
N GLY A 123 -4.46 0.66 -31.60
CA GLY A 123 -4.37 0.04 -32.93
C GLY A 123 -2.96 -0.41 -33.30
N THR A 124 -2.84 -1.16 -34.40
CA THR A 124 -1.53 -1.57 -34.97
C THR A 124 -0.65 -0.41 -35.44
N ASP A 125 -1.20 0.80 -35.55
CA ASP A 125 -0.47 2.04 -35.84
C ASP A 125 0.00 2.81 -34.59
N GLY A 126 -0.20 2.24 -33.39
CA GLY A 126 0.17 2.81 -32.11
C GLY A 126 -0.71 3.96 -31.64
N LYS A 127 -1.86 4.20 -32.27
CA LYS A 127 -2.85 5.20 -31.83
C LYS A 127 -3.93 4.56 -30.97
N ILE A 128 -4.44 5.31 -30.00
CA ILE A 128 -5.56 4.91 -29.15
C ILE A 128 -6.81 4.69 -30.00
N SER A 129 -7.33 3.46 -29.98
CA SER A 129 -8.54 3.02 -30.68
C SER A 129 -9.80 3.21 -29.84
N ASN A 130 -9.72 3.06 -28.51
CA ASN A 130 -10.77 3.42 -27.55
C ASN A 130 -10.20 3.49 -26.12
N VAL A 131 -10.91 4.16 -25.20
CA VAL A 131 -10.60 4.18 -23.76
C VAL A 131 -11.91 4.10 -22.97
N ALA A 132 -11.98 3.25 -21.95
CA ALA A 132 -13.17 3.13 -21.10
C ALA A 132 -12.82 2.80 -19.65
N VAL A 133 -13.52 3.43 -18.70
CA VAL A 133 -13.40 3.14 -17.26
C VAL A 133 -14.27 1.93 -16.92
N LEU A 134 -13.73 0.98 -16.16
CA LEU A 134 -14.46 -0.20 -15.67
C LEU A 134 -15.01 0.06 -14.27
N VAL A 135 -14.16 0.53 -13.35
CA VAL A 135 -14.53 0.81 -11.96
C VAL A 135 -13.86 2.09 -11.49
N TYR A 136 -14.62 2.99 -10.90
CA TYR A 136 -14.12 4.16 -10.18
C TYR A 136 -14.50 4.04 -8.70
N ARG A 137 -13.66 4.51 -7.77
CA ARG A 137 -13.82 4.22 -6.34
C ARG A 137 -13.91 5.44 -5.42
N GLU A 138 -13.98 6.65 -5.99
CA GLU A 138 -14.03 7.91 -5.24
C GLU A 138 -15.37 8.65 -5.40
N SER A 139 -15.77 9.42 -4.39
CA SER A 139 -17.00 10.23 -4.37
C SER A 139 -17.02 11.41 -5.34
N ARG A 140 -15.86 11.77 -5.92
CA ARG A 140 -15.68 12.86 -6.89
C ARG A 140 -14.69 12.43 -7.96
N GLY A 141 -14.90 12.90 -9.19
CA GLY A 141 -14.01 12.64 -10.33
C GLY A 141 -14.43 11.48 -11.23
N GLY A 142 -15.50 10.75 -10.90
CA GLY A 142 -16.12 9.75 -11.78
C GLY A 142 -16.58 10.32 -13.12
N GLU A 143 -16.62 11.65 -13.27
CA GLU A 143 -16.76 12.32 -14.55
C GLU A 143 -15.75 11.90 -15.63
N ILE A 144 -14.57 11.36 -15.25
CA ILE A 144 -13.62 10.80 -16.23
C ILE A 144 -14.19 9.60 -17.00
N ALA A 145 -15.19 8.88 -16.46
CA ALA A 145 -15.86 7.78 -17.15
C ALA A 145 -16.82 8.26 -18.25
N LYS A 146 -17.12 9.57 -18.34
CA LYS A 146 -18.06 10.09 -19.33
C LYS A 146 -17.43 10.06 -20.72
N LYS A 147 -18.11 9.41 -21.69
CA LYS A 147 -17.66 9.28 -23.10
C LYS A 147 -17.11 10.56 -23.73
N ARG A 148 -17.68 11.73 -23.41
CA ARG A 148 -17.20 13.05 -23.87
C ARG A 148 -15.76 13.38 -23.42
N PHE A 149 -15.36 12.99 -22.21
CA PHE A 149 -14.00 13.16 -21.71
C PHE A 149 -13.05 12.12 -22.32
N LEU A 150 -13.48 10.85 -22.34
CA LEU A 150 -12.70 9.73 -22.87
C LEU A 150 -12.33 9.90 -24.35
N TYR A 151 -13.24 10.48 -25.15
CA TYR A 151 -13.02 10.73 -26.57
C TYR A 151 -11.81 11.65 -26.87
N GLN A 152 -11.30 12.39 -25.89
CA GLN A 152 -10.11 13.24 -26.06
C GLN A 152 -8.81 12.45 -26.22
N PHE A 153 -8.77 11.19 -25.80
CA PHE A 153 -7.60 10.33 -25.97
C PHE A 153 -7.51 9.71 -27.38
N MET A 154 -8.63 9.67 -28.12
CA MET A 154 -8.73 9.01 -29.43
C MET A 154 -7.67 9.50 -30.42
N GLY A 155 -7.02 8.57 -31.11
CA GLY A 155 -6.00 8.89 -32.12
C GLY A 155 -4.67 9.41 -31.58
N LYS A 156 -4.51 9.65 -30.26
CA LYS A 156 -3.21 9.96 -29.66
C LYS A 156 -2.35 8.69 -29.57
N SER A 157 -1.03 8.84 -29.60
CA SER A 157 -0.05 7.74 -29.61
C SER A 157 1.12 8.07 -28.68
N PHE A 158 1.97 7.10 -28.32
CA PHE A 158 3.09 7.34 -27.40
C PHE A 158 4.02 8.48 -27.86
N LYS A 159 4.24 8.57 -29.19
CA LYS A 159 5.07 9.57 -29.86
C LYS A 159 4.45 10.98 -29.86
N ASN A 160 3.18 11.12 -29.48
CA ASN A 160 2.48 12.39 -29.33
C ASN A 160 2.32 12.75 -27.84
N PRO A 161 2.53 14.03 -27.45
CA PRO A 161 2.34 14.44 -26.06
C PRO A 161 0.86 14.36 -25.64
N ILE A 162 0.61 13.89 -24.41
CA ILE A 162 -0.70 13.95 -23.75
C ILE A 162 -0.60 14.99 -22.62
N ARG A 163 -0.77 16.27 -22.94
CA ARG A 163 -0.67 17.39 -21.98
C ARG A 163 -2.05 17.86 -21.52
N ILE A 164 -2.25 17.93 -20.21
CA ILE A 164 -3.51 18.43 -19.65
C ILE A 164 -3.62 19.94 -19.90
N ASN A 165 -4.84 20.42 -20.14
CA ASN A 165 -5.16 21.78 -20.60
C ASN A 165 -4.59 22.16 -21.98
N LYS A 166 -4.14 21.18 -22.78
CA LYS A 166 -3.78 21.38 -24.20
C LYS A 166 -4.31 20.25 -25.09
N ASP A 167 -4.03 19.00 -24.70
CA ASP A 167 -4.41 17.78 -25.40
C ASP A 167 -5.63 17.11 -24.78
N ILE A 168 -5.77 17.22 -23.45
CA ILE A 168 -6.89 16.71 -22.64
C ILE A 168 -7.42 17.88 -21.80
N ILE A 169 -8.69 18.26 -21.97
CA ILE A 169 -9.34 19.28 -21.15
C ILE A 169 -9.53 18.72 -19.73
N ASN A 170 -9.06 19.46 -18.73
CA ASN A 170 -9.22 19.07 -17.33
C ASN A 170 -10.68 19.22 -16.86
N ILE A 171 -11.08 18.42 -15.87
CA ILE A 171 -12.39 18.50 -15.23
C ILE A 171 -12.23 19.13 -13.84
N THR A 172 -12.92 20.25 -13.62
CA THR A 172 -12.98 20.93 -12.31
C THR A 172 -13.51 19.98 -11.25
N GLY A 173 -12.77 19.80 -10.16
CA GLY A 173 -13.09 18.85 -9.09
C GLY A 173 -12.54 17.43 -9.28
N ALA A 174 -11.98 17.11 -10.47
CA ALA A 174 -11.46 15.78 -10.81
C ALA A 174 -9.97 15.81 -11.25
N THR A 175 -9.24 16.89 -10.96
CA THR A 175 -7.89 17.16 -11.50
C THR A 175 -6.89 16.01 -11.26
N MET A 176 -6.94 15.35 -10.10
CA MET A 176 -6.06 14.21 -9.81
C MET A 176 -6.45 13.00 -10.66
N SER A 177 -7.73 12.65 -10.72
CA SER A 177 -8.29 11.59 -11.56
C SER A 177 -7.92 11.77 -13.04
N VAL A 178 -7.99 13.00 -13.54
CA VAL A 178 -7.53 13.36 -14.90
C VAL A 178 -6.02 13.19 -15.06
N GLN A 179 -5.21 13.66 -14.10
CA GLN A 179 -3.73 13.53 -14.13
C GLN A 179 -3.29 12.07 -14.14
N CYS A 180 -3.80 11.28 -13.21
CA CYS A 180 -3.45 9.87 -13.08
C CYS A 180 -3.96 9.07 -14.29
N MET A 181 -5.17 9.36 -14.81
CA MET A 181 -5.63 8.72 -16.04
C MET A 181 -4.73 9.04 -17.24
N CYS A 182 -4.25 10.29 -17.39
CA CYS A 182 -3.30 10.63 -18.45
C CYS A 182 -1.96 9.89 -18.30
N ALA A 183 -1.50 9.68 -17.07
CA ALA A 183 -0.28 8.92 -16.77
C ALA A 183 -0.43 7.43 -17.10
N GLY A 184 -1.54 6.80 -16.71
CA GLY A 184 -1.82 5.39 -17.04
C GLY A 184 -2.12 5.15 -18.52
N VAL A 185 -2.78 6.09 -19.21
CA VAL A 185 -2.92 6.05 -20.68
C VAL A 185 -1.54 6.11 -21.35
N ARG A 186 -0.62 6.96 -20.87
CA ARG A 186 0.75 7.01 -21.39
C ARG A 186 1.56 5.75 -21.04
N LYS A 187 1.33 5.13 -19.87
CA LYS A 187 1.89 3.82 -19.48
C LYS A 187 1.50 2.74 -20.48
N VAL A 188 0.21 2.57 -20.77
CA VAL A 188 -0.24 1.56 -21.76
C VAL A 188 0.33 1.84 -23.15
N LEU A 189 0.31 3.09 -23.61
CA LEU A 189 0.90 3.48 -24.89
C LEU A 189 2.41 3.16 -24.97
N ALA A 190 3.17 3.39 -23.90
CA ALA A 190 4.59 3.03 -23.84
C ALA A 190 4.80 1.51 -23.90
N VAL A 191 4.01 0.73 -23.16
CA VAL A 191 4.12 -0.75 -23.19
C VAL A 191 3.79 -1.30 -24.58
N VAL A 192 2.77 -0.77 -25.27
CA VAL A 192 2.44 -1.22 -26.63
C VAL A 192 3.54 -0.83 -27.63
N ASP A 193 4.06 0.40 -27.58
CA ASP A 193 5.13 0.87 -28.49
C ASP A 193 6.47 0.12 -28.24
N GLU A 194 6.87 -0.05 -26.98
CA GLU A 194 8.15 -0.62 -26.56
C GLU A 194 8.24 -2.15 -26.70
N TYR A 195 7.14 -2.88 -26.51
CA TYR A 195 7.15 -4.35 -26.58
C TYR A 195 6.59 -4.94 -27.87
N TYR A 196 5.55 -4.35 -28.46
CA TYR A 196 4.84 -4.97 -29.60
C TYR A 196 5.08 -4.25 -30.93
N LEU A 197 5.04 -2.91 -30.97
CA LEU A 197 5.30 -2.15 -32.21
C LEU A 197 6.80 -2.07 -32.54
N SER A 198 7.67 -2.26 -31.55
CA SER A 198 9.11 -2.44 -31.70
C SER A 198 9.52 -3.80 -32.28
N GLY A 199 8.63 -4.80 -32.24
CA GLY A 199 8.93 -6.19 -32.57
C GLY A 199 9.67 -6.98 -31.47
N LYS A 200 9.81 -6.47 -30.23
CA LYS A 200 10.42 -7.24 -29.13
C LYS A 200 9.61 -8.49 -28.73
N ARG A 201 8.28 -8.45 -28.87
CA ARG A 201 7.34 -9.56 -28.63
C ARG A 201 6.56 -9.86 -29.90
N ASN A 202 6.76 -11.05 -30.47
CA ASN A 202 6.06 -11.50 -31.67
C ASN A 202 4.71 -12.15 -31.33
N VAL A 203 3.63 -11.61 -31.88
CA VAL A 203 2.27 -12.14 -31.71
C VAL A 203 2.07 -13.53 -32.34
N SER A 204 2.97 -13.96 -33.24
CA SER A 204 3.01 -15.31 -33.82
C SER A 204 3.44 -16.39 -32.85
N ASP A 205 4.23 -16.03 -31.83
CA ASP A 205 5.00 -16.97 -31.01
C ASP A 205 4.28 -17.28 -29.67
N LEU A 206 3.16 -16.59 -29.43
CA LEU A 206 2.32 -16.71 -28.24
C LEU A 206 1.45 -17.97 -28.30
N LYS A 207 1.54 -18.80 -27.25
CA LYS A 207 0.65 -19.96 -27.09
C LYS A 207 -0.76 -19.48 -26.76
N VAL A 208 -1.76 -20.02 -27.46
CA VAL A 208 -3.18 -19.71 -27.23
C VAL A 208 -3.61 -20.24 -25.87
N VAL A 209 -3.74 -19.34 -24.89
CA VAL A 209 -4.58 -19.56 -23.71
C VAL A 209 -6.00 -19.14 -24.09
N SER A 210 -6.90 -20.12 -24.21
CA SER A 210 -8.25 -19.90 -24.75
C SER A 210 -9.15 -19.15 -23.75
N GLY A 211 -9.20 -17.83 -23.87
CA GLY A 211 -10.29 -17.02 -23.34
C GLY A 211 -11.61 -17.31 -24.07
N ASN A 212 -12.74 -17.14 -23.39
CA ASN A 212 -14.06 -17.43 -23.97
C ASN A 212 -14.35 -16.53 -25.18
N ALA A 213 -15.02 -17.08 -26.20
CA ALA A 213 -15.44 -16.34 -27.38
C ALA A 213 -16.48 -15.25 -27.02
N VAL A 214 -16.12 -13.98 -27.24
CA VAL A 214 -16.97 -12.83 -26.93
C VAL A 214 -18.15 -12.76 -27.91
N THR A 215 -19.36 -13.09 -27.45
CA THR A 215 -20.57 -12.93 -28.26
C THR A 215 -20.97 -11.46 -28.33
N SER A 216 -21.04 -10.90 -29.54
CA SER A 216 -21.24 -9.45 -29.72
C SER A 216 -22.62 -8.96 -29.27
N ALA A 217 -22.66 -8.31 -28.11
CA ALA A 217 -23.84 -7.58 -27.63
C ALA A 217 -23.95 -6.22 -28.35
N LYS A 218 -24.81 -6.15 -29.38
CA LYS A 218 -25.23 -4.89 -29.99
C LYS A 218 -26.58 -4.41 -29.43
N ASP A 219 -26.71 -3.09 -29.41
CA ASP A 219 -27.94 -2.30 -29.27
C ASP A 219 -28.73 -2.41 -27.95
N LYS A 220 -28.42 -1.50 -27.01
CA LYS A 220 -29.42 -0.82 -26.16
C LYS A 220 -28.92 0.51 -25.57
N PRO A 221 -29.77 1.55 -25.41
CA PRO A 221 -29.37 2.84 -24.82
C PRO A 221 -29.16 2.79 -23.31
N ILE A 222 -28.34 3.70 -22.78
CA ILE A 222 -27.94 3.78 -21.37
C ILE A 222 -28.72 4.92 -20.68
N GLU A 223 -29.81 4.61 -19.96
CA GLU A 223 -30.40 5.57 -19.00
C GLU A 223 -31.26 4.97 -17.85
N GLU A 224 -31.68 3.69 -17.90
CA GLU A 224 -32.76 3.18 -17.02
C GLU A 224 -32.34 2.32 -15.81
N ILE A 225 -31.05 2.23 -15.47
CA ILE A 225 -30.53 1.27 -14.47
C ILE A 225 -30.69 1.74 -13.01
N ASN A 226 -30.79 3.05 -12.75
CA ASN A 226 -30.65 3.66 -11.41
C ASN A 226 -31.84 3.48 -10.42
N LYS A 227 -32.70 2.45 -10.55
CA LYS A 227 -33.89 2.28 -9.70
C LYS A 227 -34.21 0.87 -9.17
N SER A 228 -33.45 -0.18 -9.48
CA SER A 228 -33.88 -1.57 -9.21
C SER A 228 -32.83 -2.52 -8.61
N GLN A 229 -32.17 -2.15 -7.50
CA GLN A 229 -31.38 -3.09 -6.68
C GLN A 229 -31.63 -2.96 -5.16
N ASN A 230 -32.89 -2.76 -4.77
CA ASN A 230 -33.33 -2.86 -3.37
C ASN A 230 -34.47 -3.90 -3.23
N ALA A 231 -34.15 -5.18 -3.52
CA ALA A 231 -34.77 -6.40 -2.96
C ALA A 231 -34.50 -7.64 -3.84
N LYS A 232 -33.68 -8.58 -3.34
CA LYS A 232 -34.13 -9.94 -2.94
C LYS A 232 -32.93 -10.81 -2.54
N ASN A 233 -33.13 -11.61 -1.48
CA ASN A 233 -32.16 -12.57 -0.97
C ASN A 233 -32.44 -13.99 -1.51
N ASN A 234 -31.48 -14.90 -1.27
CA ASN A 234 -31.62 -16.35 -1.18
C ASN A 234 -32.07 -17.13 -2.44
N GLU A 235 -31.18 -17.98 -2.96
CA GLU A 235 -31.41 -19.44 -3.00
C GLU A 235 -30.10 -20.20 -3.29
N THR A 236 -30.06 -21.51 -3.00
CA THR A 236 -28.83 -22.33 -3.07
C THR A 236 -29.09 -23.67 -3.78
N PRO A 237 -28.51 -23.92 -4.95
CA PRO A 237 -28.52 -25.22 -5.63
C PRO A 237 -27.08 -25.81 -5.78
N PRO A 238 -26.86 -27.03 -6.32
CA PRO A 238 -26.63 -28.18 -5.46
C PRO A 238 -25.22 -28.79 -5.61
N SER A 239 -24.89 -29.72 -4.71
CA SER A 239 -23.63 -30.46 -4.76
C SER A 239 -23.60 -31.55 -5.85
N LEU A 240 -22.46 -31.66 -6.53
CA LEU A 240 -22.07 -32.84 -7.32
C LEU A 240 -20.67 -33.27 -6.91
N LYS A 241 -20.49 -34.59 -6.69
CA LYS A 241 -19.17 -35.19 -6.47
C LYS A 241 -18.50 -35.49 -7.81
N GLY A 242 -17.20 -35.26 -7.89
CA GLY A 242 -16.34 -35.71 -8.98
C GLY A 242 -14.88 -35.64 -8.55
N GLU A 243 -14.30 -36.78 -8.19
CA GLU A 243 -12.88 -36.87 -7.81
C GLU A 243 -12.03 -37.08 -9.06
N SER A 244 -11.13 -36.13 -9.34
CA SER A 244 -10.00 -36.33 -10.24
C SER A 244 -8.83 -35.45 -9.79
N GLY A 245 -7.81 -36.07 -9.20
CA GLY A 245 -6.68 -35.36 -8.58
C GLY A 245 -5.75 -34.72 -9.60
N GLY A 246 -6.02 -33.47 -9.97
CA GLY A 246 -5.03 -32.56 -10.53
C GLY A 246 -4.36 -31.74 -9.44
N LEU A 247 -3.04 -31.54 -9.51
CA LEU A 247 -2.34 -30.60 -8.63
C LEU A 247 -2.78 -29.17 -8.99
N SER A 248 -3.68 -28.62 -8.17
CA SER A 248 -4.19 -27.26 -8.28
C SER A 248 -3.05 -26.24 -8.21
N GLU A 249 -2.89 -25.43 -9.25
CA GLU A 249 -1.85 -24.41 -9.35
C GLU A 249 -1.95 -23.38 -8.20
N VAL A 250 -0.82 -23.08 -7.57
CA VAL A 250 -0.75 -22.11 -6.47
C VAL A 250 -0.70 -20.69 -7.06
N LYS A 251 -1.77 -19.93 -6.87
CA LYS A 251 -1.95 -18.59 -7.41
C LYS A 251 -1.55 -17.52 -6.41
N LEU A 252 -1.19 -16.36 -6.94
CA LEU A 252 -0.92 -15.14 -6.19
C LEU A 252 -2.19 -14.29 -6.11
N LEU A 253 -2.71 -14.08 -4.90
CA LEU A 253 -3.78 -13.14 -4.62
C LEU A 253 -3.22 -11.97 -3.81
N LYS A 254 -3.70 -10.75 -4.10
CA LYS A 254 -3.20 -9.52 -3.47
C LYS A 254 -4.33 -8.49 -3.41
N GLN A 255 -4.37 -7.67 -2.36
CA GLN A 255 -5.21 -6.47 -2.27
C GLN A 255 -4.53 -5.40 -1.41
N THR A 256 -4.73 -4.13 -1.78
CA THR A 256 -4.22 -2.97 -1.04
C THR A 256 -5.37 -2.00 -0.71
N ARG A 257 -5.32 -1.36 0.46
CA ARG A 257 -6.26 -0.32 0.94
C ARG A 257 -5.48 0.78 1.68
N MET A 258 -6.10 1.95 1.89
CA MET A 258 -5.58 3.00 2.78
C MET A 258 -6.06 2.74 4.22
N ILE A 259 -5.12 2.56 5.16
CA ILE A 259 -5.40 2.24 6.58
C ILE A 259 -4.32 2.88 7.46
N MET A 260 -4.68 3.41 8.64
CA MET A 260 -3.75 4.10 9.57
C MET A 260 -2.94 5.24 8.91
N GLY A 261 -3.48 5.87 7.85
CA GLY A 261 -2.81 6.94 7.10
C GLY A 261 -1.67 6.47 6.19
N THR A 262 -1.65 5.18 5.80
CA THR A 262 -0.65 4.60 4.90
C THR A 262 -1.25 3.47 4.06
N PHE A 263 -0.47 2.86 3.17
CA PHE A 263 -0.87 1.69 2.39
C PHE A 263 -0.81 0.43 3.25
N ALA A 264 -1.93 -0.29 3.32
CA ALA A 264 -2.05 -1.64 3.85
C ALA A 264 -2.22 -2.62 2.70
N GLU A 265 -1.29 -3.55 2.53
CA GLU A 265 -1.26 -4.55 1.48
C GLU A 265 -1.21 -5.95 2.09
N VAL A 266 -2.08 -6.84 1.63
CA VAL A 266 -2.05 -8.26 1.98
C VAL A 266 -1.90 -9.07 0.70
N THR A 267 -0.91 -9.95 0.70
CA THR A 267 -0.54 -10.83 -0.40
C THR A 267 -0.55 -12.27 0.09
N VAL A 268 -1.17 -13.19 -0.65
CA VAL A 268 -1.34 -14.61 -0.29
C VAL A 268 -1.00 -15.50 -1.48
N TYR A 269 -0.28 -16.59 -1.22
CA TYR A 269 -0.13 -17.69 -2.18
C TYR A 269 -1.06 -18.84 -1.78
N SER A 270 -2.03 -19.18 -2.64
CA SER A 270 -3.06 -20.19 -2.37
C SER A 270 -3.55 -20.87 -3.64
N ASN A 271 -3.96 -22.14 -3.53
CA ASN A 271 -4.74 -22.85 -4.54
C ASN A 271 -6.27 -22.67 -4.36
N ASP A 272 -6.72 -22.27 -3.17
CA ASP A 272 -8.10 -21.82 -2.92
C ASP A 272 -8.14 -20.28 -2.93
N GLU A 273 -8.55 -19.72 -4.07
CA GLU A 273 -8.78 -18.28 -4.27
C GLU A 273 -9.88 -17.73 -3.34
N LYS A 274 -10.89 -18.53 -3.02
CA LYS A 274 -12.09 -18.09 -2.27
C LYS A 274 -11.79 -17.96 -0.78
N THR A 275 -11.01 -18.87 -0.23
CA THR A 275 -10.52 -18.77 1.15
C THR A 275 -9.42 -17.71 1.26
N ALA A 276 -8.50 -17.63 0.29
CA ALA A 276 -7.47 -16.57 0.27
C ALA A 276 -8.07 -15.15 0.16
N GLY A 277 -9.08 -14.94 -0.70
CA GLY A 277 -9.78 -13.66 -0.81
C GLY A 277 -10.45 -13.23 0.50
N LYS A 278 -11.08 -14.17 1.23
CA LYS A 278 -11.64 -13.91 2.57
C LYS A 278 -10.57 -13.61 3.62
N ALA A 279 -9.43 -14.31 3.57
CA ALA A 279 -8.31 -14.07 4.48
C ALA A 279 -7.72 -12.66 4.27
N ILE A 280 -7.55 -12.26 3.00
CA ILE A 280 -7.12 -10.92 2.59
C ILE A 280 -8.12 -9.85 3.07
N GLU A 281 -9.41 -10.04 2.81
CA GLU A 281 -10.47 -9.10 3.21
C GLU A 281 -10.56 -8.94 4.73
N GLY A 282 -10.60 -10.05 5.48
CA GLY A 282 -10.66 -10.03 6.94
C GLY A 282 -9.40 -9.42 7.59
N ALA A 283 -8.21 -9.67 7.03
CA ALA A 283 -6.97 -9.06 7.49
C ALA A 283 -6.95 -7.53 7.28
N LEU A 284 -7.46 -7.06 6.14
CA LEU A 284 -7.60 -5.63 5.84
C LEU A 284 -8.68 -4.95 6.72
N ASP A 285 -9.81 -5.62 6.94
CA ASP A 285 -10.88 -5.14 7.85
C ASP A 285 -10.39 -5.04 9.31
N GLU A 286 -9.55 -5.99 9.74
CA GLU A 286 -8.96 -6.03 11.08
C GLU A 286 -7.95 -4.91 11.30
N MET A 287 -7.07 -4.62 10.33
CA MET A 287 -6.22 -3.42 10.38
C MET A 287 -7.08 -2.13 10.41
N GLY A 288 -8.19 -2.11 9.66
CA GLY A 288 -9.18 -1.03 9.70
C GLY A 288 -9.90 -0.90 11.04
N ARG A 289 -10.04 -2.00 11.81
CA ARG A 289 -10.57 -2.01 13.17
C ARG A 289 -9.54 -1.49 14.18
N MET A 290 -8.28 -1.90 14.03
CA MET A 290 -7.15 -1.42 14.84
C MET A 290 -6.97 0.10 14.73
N ASP A 291 -7.11 0.67 13.53
CA ASP A 291 -7.10 2.13 13.32
C ASP A 291 -8.23 2.86 14.09
N ARG A 292 -9.43 2.27 14.20
CA ARG A 292 -10.54 2.82 15.01
C ARG A 292 -10.27 2.78 16.51
N ILE A 293 -9.36 1.93 16.99
CA ILE A 293 -8.94 1.84 18.39
C ILE A 293 -7.78 2.80 18.66
N MET A 294 -6.73 2.76 17.85
CA MET A 294 -5.42 3.36 18.14
C MET A 294 -5.15 4.74 17.49
N SER A 295 -6.01 5.26 16.62
CA SER A 295 -5.71 6.51 15.90
C SER A 295 -5.88 7.76 16.76
N ASN A 296 -4.81 8.55 16.93
CA ASN A 296 -4.87 9.89 17.51
C ASN A 296 -5.54 10.94 16.59
N TYR A 297 -5.68 10.65 15.30
CA TYR A 297 -6.32 11.56 14.33
C TYR A 297 -7.84 11.45 14.35
N LYS A 298 -8.37 10.24 14.62
CA LYS A 298 -9.82 9.98 14.71
C LYS A 298 -10.34 10.40 16.09
N LYS A 299 -11.06 11.52 16.15
CA LYS A 299 -11.56 12.15 17.39
C LYS A 299 -12.40 11.20 18.26
N ASP A 300 -13.10 10.28 17.63
CA ASP A 300 -14.00 9.28 18.21
C ASP A 300 -13.30 7.98 18.64
N SER A 301 -12.03 7.76 18.25
CA SER A 301 -11.26 6.55 18.57
C SER A 301 -11.13 6.29 20.06
N GLU A 302 -10.83 5.05 20.45
CA GLU A 302 -10.67 4.71 21.86
C GLU A 302 -9.48 5.44 22.50
N LEU A 303 -8.33 5.48 21.82
CA LEU A 303 -7.17 6.26 22.27
C LEU A 303 -7.51 7.75 22.44
N SER A 304 -8.23 8.35 21.49
CA SER A 304 -8.67 9.74 21.58
C SER A 304 -9.64 9.99 22.75
N ARG A 305 -10.51 9.01 23.08
CA ARG A 305 -11.38 9.07 24.27
C ARG A 305 -10.59 8.91 25.57
N LEU A 306 -9.57 8.06 25.60
CA LEU A 306 -8.65 7.86 26.72
C LEU A 306 -7.86 9.15 26.99
N ASN A 307 -7.16 9.69 26.00
CA ASN A 307 -6.34 10.91 26.12
C ASN A 307 -7.12 12.11 26.68
N ARG A 308 -8.39 12.31 26.29
CA ARG A 308 -9.22 13.43 26.78
C ARG A 308 -9.67 13.31 28.24
N ASN A 309 -9.58 12.13 28.85
CA ASN A 309 -10.26 11.83 30.12
C ASN A 309 -9.33 11.21 31.18
N ALA A 310 -8.33 10.42 30.77
CA ALA A 310 -7.40 9.75 31.68
C ALA A 310 -6.50 10.74 32.45
N VAL A 311 -6.38 11.99 32.00
CA VAL A 311 -5.75 13.11 32.73
C VAL A 311 -6.62 13.68 33.87
N LYS A 312 -7.85 13.19 34.06
CA LYS A 312 -8.82 13.69 35.07
C LYS A 312 -9.14 12.63 36.13
N ALA A 313 -9.36 11.40 35.69
CA ALA A 313 -9.70 10.23 36.51
C ALA A 313 -9.34 8.95 35.76
N PRO A 314 -9.23 7.77 36.41
CA PRO A 314 -9.03 6.51 35.72
C PRO A 314 -10.17 6.20 34.73
N VAL A 315 -9.81 5.85 33.49
CA VAL A 315 -10.75 5.60 32.39
C VAL A 315 -10.74 4.10 32.03
N PRO A 316 -11.91 3.45 31.89
CA PRO A 316 -12.02 2.11 31.32
C PRO A 316 -11.30 1.96 29.98
N CYS A 317 -10.44 0.94 29.87
CA CYS A 317 -9.69 0.63 28.66
C CYS A 317 -10.09 -0.76 28.14
N GLY A 318 -10.34 -0.87 26.84
CA GLY A 318 -10.56 -2.14 26.16
C GLY A 318 -9.29 -3.00 26.16
N ALA A 319 -9.47 -4.32 26.13
CA ALA A 319 -8.37 -5.27 26.32
C ALA A 319 -7.23 -5.12 25.30
N GLU A 320 -7.54 -4.74 24.05
CA GLU A 320 -6.56 -4.61 22.96
C GLU A 320 -5.78 -3.30 23.03
N LEU A 321 -6.45 -2.18 23.35
CA LEU A 321 -5.76 -0.91 23.63
C LEU A 321 -4.88 -1.04 24.88
N LEU A 322 -5.35 -1.79 25.88
CA LEU A 322 -4.57 -2.10 27.08
C LEU A 322 -3.34 -2.95 26.75
N ASP A 323 -3.48 -4.03 25.97
CA ASP A 323 -2.37 -4.90 25.55
C ASP A 323 -1.28 -4.11 24.78
N VAL A 324 -1.67 -3.19 23.88
CA VAL A 324 -0.72 -2.29 23.21
C VAL A 324 -0.04 -1.34 24.20
N ILE A 325 -0.78 -0.75 25.15
CA ILE A 325 -0.20 0.15 26.16
C ILE A 325 0.75 -0.63 27.10
N GLU A 326 0.44 -1.88 27.45
CA GLU A 326 1.31 -2.73 28.29
C GLU A 326 2.58 -3.16 27.55
N LYS A 327 2.48 -3.59 26.29
CA LYS A 327 3.63 -3.85 25.42
C LYS A 327 4.48 -2.59 25.24
N SER A 328 3.83 -1.42 25.14
CA SER A 328 4.53 -0.14 25.08
C SER A 328 5.28 0.20 26.37
N GLN A 329 4.72 -0.09 27.56
CA GLN A 329 5.44 0.05 28.84
C GLN A 329 6.68 -0.84 28.85
N TYR A 330 6.58 -2.10 28.42
CA TYR A 330 7.72 -3.02 28.32
C TYR A 330 8.86 -2.46 27.46
N TYR A 331 8.59 -1.98 26.23
CA TYR A 331 9.63 -1.36 25.40
C TYR A 331 10.15 -0.04 25.98
N SER A 332 9.33 0.70 26.72
CA SER A 332 9.76 1.93 27.41
C SER A 332 10.68 1.64 28.59
N GLU A 333 10.45 0.58 29.37
CA GLU A 333 11.35 0.14 30.43
C GLU A 333 12.66 -0.43 29.85
N LEU A 334 12.54 -1.33 28.89
CA LEU A 334 13.65 -2.01 28.21
C LEU A 334 14.64 -1.04 27.53
N SER A 335 14.12 0.05 26.95
CA SER A 335 14.92 1.08 26.27
C SER A 335 15.32 2.26 27.15
N ASP A 336 15.01 2.22 28.46
CA ASP A 336 15.14 3.34 29.41
C ASP A 336 14.49 4.64 28.89
N GLY A 337 13.27 4.56 28.35
CA GLY A 337 12.51 5.70 27.84
C GLY A 337 13.08 6.33 26.58
N ALA A 338 13.80 5.56 25.75
CA ALA A 338 14.15 5.99 24.39
C ALA A 338 12.99 5.78 23.42
N PHE A 339 12.28 4.66 23.55
CA PHE A 339 10.89 4.54 23.11
C PHE A 339 9.98 5.01 24.26
N ASP A 340 9.02 5.87 23.97
CA ASP A 340 8.04 6.36 24.94
C ASP A 340 6.74 6.75 24.22
N ILE A 341 5.65 6.04 24.50
CA ILE A 341 4.34 6.34 23.89
C ILE A 341 3.71 7.64 24.40
N THR A 342 4.28 8.34 25.38
CA THR A 342 3.74 9.64 25.82
C THR A 342 4.24 10.83 24.99
N ILE A 343 4.84 10.58 23.83
CA ILE A 343 5.54 11.57 22.99
C ILE A 343 4.66 12.65 22.32
N SER A 344 3.34 12.44 22.23
CA SER A 344 2.38 13.34 21.55
C SER A 344 2.55 14.84 21.86
N PRO A 345 2.78 15.29 23.11
CA PRO A 345 2.98 16.71 23.42
C PRO A 345 4.15 17.34 22.66
N PHE A 346 5.24 16.61 22.42
CA PHE A 346 6.33 17.08 21.57
C PHE A 346 6.02 16.97 20.07
N VAL A 347 5.33 15.92 19.61
CA VAL A 347 4.87 15.81 18.21
C VAL A 347 3.97 16.98 17.82
N ALA A 348 3.10 17.42 18.75
CA ALA A 348 2.31 18.64 18.62
C ALA A 348 3.17 19.92 18.68
N LEU A 349 4.06 20.04 19.68
CA LEU A 349 4.90 21.24 19.84
C LEU A 349 5.80 21.51 18.63
N TRP A 350 6.28 20.49 17.93
CA TRP A 350 7.12 20.65 16.73
C TRP A 350 6.33 20.87 15.42
N GLY A 351 4.99 20.76 15.46
CA GLY A 351 4.13 20.94 14.28
C GLY A 351 4.19 19.78 13.28
N PHE A 352 4.30 18.54 13.78
CA PHE A 352 4.27 17.32 12.94
C PHE A 352 2.86 16.77 12.69
N PHE A 353 1.86 17.13 13.51
CA PHE A 353 0.47 16.72 13.28
C PHE A 353 -0.23 17.50 12.16
N ASP A 354 0.24 18.71 11.83
CA ASP A 354 -0.33 19.61 10.84
C ASP A 354 0.63 19.97 9.71
N GLU A 355 1.71 19.18 9.56
CA GLU A 355 2.78 19.26 8.54
C GLU A 355 3.49 20.61 8.39
N LYS A 356 3.26 21.60 9.27
CA LYS A 356 3.86 22.94 9.13
C LYS A 356 5.35 22.94 9.44
N GLY A 357 5.76 22.21 10.48
CA GLY A 357 7.15 22.09 10.92
C GLY A 357 7.78 23.39 11.43
N HIS A 358 8.13 23.46 12.72
CA HIS A 358 8.87 24.61 13.25
C HIS A 358 9.82 24.22 14.39
N ILE A 359 10.76 25.11 14.71
CA ILE A 359 11.61 25.00 15.90
C ILE A 359 10.88 25.74 17.04
N PRO A 360 10.38 25.04 18.06
CA PRO A 360 9.73 25.67 19.21
C PRO A 360 10.77 26.34 20.14
N PRO A 361 10.37 27.31 20.98
CA PRO A 361 11.26 27.88 21.99
C PRO A 361 11.64 26.82 23.05
N ASN A 362 12.91 26.77 23.48
CA ASN A 362 13.37 25.81 24.50
C ASN A 362 12.48 25.82 25.76
N LYS A 363 12.02 26.99 26.21
CA LYS A 363 11.13 27.14 27.37
C LYS A 363 9.81 26.37 27.26
N GLU A 364 9.32 26.11 26.04
CA GLU A 364 8.12 25.30 25.80
C GLU A 364 8.45 23.81 25.78
N ILE A 365 9.65 23.44 25.33
CA ILE A 365 10.19 22.08 25.48
C ILE A 365 10.37 21.76 26.97
N ASP A 366 11.04 22.64 27.73
CA ASP A 366 11.30 22.51 29.17
C ASP A 366 10.00 22.31 29.98
N ARG A 367 8.93 23.02 29.58
CA ARG A 367 7.59 22.91 30.17
C ARG A 367 6.93 21.54 29.91
N LEU A 368 7.22 20.89 28.79
CA LEU A 368 6.60 19.62 28.39
C LEU A 368 7.44 18.38 28.74
N LEU A 369 8.73 18.52 29.08
CA LEU A 369 9.56 17.41 29.58
C LEU A 369 8.88 16.59 30.72
N PRO A 370 8.21 17.19 31.73
CA PRO A 370 7.53 16.40 32.77
C PRO A 370 6.27 15.66 32.29
N ALA A 371 5.74 16.00 31.11
CA ALA A 371 4.55 15.38 30.52
C ALA A 371 4.89 14.14 29.68
N VAL A 372 6.08 14.12 29.08
CA VAL A 372 6.60 13.01 28.29
C VAL A 372 7.42 12.09 29.20
N SER A 373 6.73 11.12 29.80
CA SER A 373 7.34 9.97 30.44
C SER A 373 6.32 8.84 30.54
N TYR A 374 6.70 7.63 30.10
CA TYR A 374 5.90 6.41 30.20
C TYR A 374 5.43 6.14 31.64
N LYS A 375 6.20 6.59 32.63
CA LYS A 375 5.91 6.51 34.08
C LYS A 375 4.75 7.40 34.53
N ASN A 376 4.25 8.30 33.66
CA ASN A 376 3.00 9.03 33.87
C ASN A 376 1.76 8.16 33.63
N ILE A 377 1.88 7.06 32.88
CA ILE A 377 0.80 6.09 32.67
C ILE A 377 0.65 5.23 33.93
N VAL A 378 -0.58 5.06 34.40
CA VAL A 378 -0.95 4.17 35.50
C VAL A 378 -2.00 3.19 35.00
N ILE A 379 -1.68 1.91 35.08
CA ILE A 379 -2.59 0.83 34.74
C ILE A 379 -3.11 0.21 36.03
N SER A 380 -4.43 0.13 36.18
CA SER A 380 -5.09 -0.64 37.23
C SER A 380 -5.81 -1.81 36.58
N LYS A 381 -5.21 -3.00 36.66
CA LYS A 381 -5.79 -4.24 36.11
C LYS A 381 -6.99 -4.69 36.96
N SER A 382 -8.08 -5.05 36.31
CA SER A 382 -9.18 -5.77 36.97
C SER A 382 -8.90 -7.28 36.99
N VAL A 383 -9.22 -7.93 38.12
CA VAL A 383 -9.30 -9.41 38.24
C VAL A 383 -10.75 -9.92 38.10
N ASP A 384 -11.72 -9.00 38.04
CA ASP A 384 -13.14 -9.29 37.86
C ASP A 384 -13.50 -9.06 36.38
N PRO A 385 -13.86 -10.09 35.60
CA PRO A 385 -14.16 -9.95 34.17
C PRO A 385 -15.41 -9.10 33.88
N LYS A 386 -16.20 -8.74 34.91
CA LYS A 386 -17.33 -7.79 34.79
C LYS A 386 -16.92 -6.33 34.99
N LYS A 387 -15.65 -6.06 35.32
CA LYS A 387 -15.09 -4.71 35.49
C LYS A 387 -13.92 -4.51 34.53
N PRO A 388 -13.90 -3.42 33.74
CA PRO A 388 -12.77 -3.12 32.88
C PRO A 388 -11.54 -2.72 33.71
N SER A 389 -10.36 -3.08 33.23
CA SER A 389 -9.11 -2.43 33.66
C SER A 389 -9.15 -0.95 33.28
N THR A 390 -8.47 -0.10 34.06
CA THR A 390 -8.49 1.36 33.84
C THR A 390 -7.11 1.95 33.66
N VAL A 391 -6.99 2.97 32.80
CA VAL A 391 -5.78 3.76 32.59
C VAL A 391 -5.97 5.18 33.14
N PHE A 392 -4.96 5.68 33.85
CA PHE A 392 -4.88 7.06 34.34
C PHE A 392 -3.54 7.70 33.92
N LEU A 393 -3.52 9.03 33.72
CA LEU A 393 -2.36 9.80 33.32
C LEU A 393 -2.02 10.84 34.39
N LYS A 394 -0.90 10.67 35.10
CA LYS A 394 -0.50 11.47 36.27
C LYS A 394 -0.33 12.97 36.00
N ASN A 395 0.09 13.33 34.79
CA ASN A 395 0.35 14.70 34.38
C ASN A 395 -0.72 15.15 33.39
N THR A 396 -1.31 16.33 33.63
CA THR A 396 -2.45 16.86 32.87
C THR A 396 -2.13 17.25 31.43
N GLN A 397 -0.86 17.30 31.05
CA GLN A 397 -0.39 17.53 29.68
C GLN A 397 0.05 16.23 28.97
N THR A 398 0.10 15.08 29.66
CA THR A 398 0.45 13.78 29.03
C THR A 398 -0.61 13.34 28.04
N GLN A 399 -0.18 12.88 26.87
CA GLN A 399 -1.03 12.25 25.86
C GLN A 399 -0.30 11.05 25.25
N ILE A 400 -0.98 9.92 25.10
CA ILE A 400 -0.45 8.72 24.47
C ILE A 400 -0.52 8.83 22.95
N ASP A 401 0.52 8.40 22.25
CA ASP A 401 0.59 8.16 20.81
C ASP A 401 1.11 6.75 20.55
N LEU A 402 0.50 6.05 19.60
CA LEU A 402 0.81 4.66 19.26
C LEU A 402 1.42 4.53 17.85
N GLY A 403 1.78 5.62 17.18
CA GLY A 403 2.31 5.61 15.81
C GLY A 403 3.61 4.81 15.62
N ALA A 404 4.37 4.60 16.70
CA ALA A 404 5.61 3.83 16.75
C ALA A 404 5.45 2.34 17.15
N ILE A 405 4.20 1.84 17.32
CA ILE A 405 3.94 0.43 17.70
C ILE A 405 2.66 -0.15 17.08
N GLY A 406 1.65 0.68 16.86
CA GLY A 406 0.31 0.25 16.43
C GLY A 406 0.25 -0.30 15.00
N LYS A 407 1.23 0.01 14.14
CA LYS A 407 1.27 -0.57 12.79
C LYS A 407 1.76 -2.01 12.88
N GLY A 408 2.85 -2.22 13.62
CA GLY A 408 3.33 -3.56 13.98
C GLY A 408 2.25 -4.42 14.63
N TYR A 409 1.51 -3.86 15.59
CA TYR A 409 0.39 -4.54 16.24
C TYR A 409 -0.77 -4.90 15.28
N ALA A 410 -1.13 -3.98 14.38
CA ALA A 410 -2.17 -4.22 13.39
C ALA A 410 -1.75 -5.31 12.37
N VAL A 411 -0.46 -5.39 12.03
CA VAL A 411 0.10 -6.48 11.22
C VAL A 411 0.02 -7.83 11.95
N ASP A 412 0.34 -7.90 13.25
CA ASP A 412 0.19 -9.13 14.03
C ASP A 412 -1.29 -9.57 14.12
N LYS A 413 -2.23 -8.63 14.29
CA LYS A 413 -3.67 -8.93 14.30
C LYS A 413 -4.19 -9.38 12.93
N ALA A 414 -3.74 -8.78 11.84
CA ALA A 414 -4.01 -9.25 10.49
C ALA A 414 -3.50 -10.69 10.26
N LEU A 415 -2.31 -11.00 10.78
CA LEU A 415 -1.70 -12.32 10.69
C LEU A 415 -2.48 -13.39 11.47
N GLU A 416 -3.05 -13.06 12.63
CA GLU A 416 -3.96 -13.95 13.37
C GLU A 416 -5.17 -14.33 12.50
N ILE A 417 -5.79 -13.37 11.80
CA ILE A 417 -6.90 -13.65 10.87
C ILE A 417 -6.46 -14.57 9.72
N ILE A 418 -5.33 -14.30 9.08
CA ILE A 418 -4.79 -15.10 7.96
C ILE A 418 -4.57 -16.56 8.38
N LYS A 419 -3.96 -16.78 9.56
CA LYS A 419 -3.73 -18.12 10.13
C LYS A 419 -5.04 -18.84 10.46
N ASN A 420 -6.05 -18.12 10.96
CA ASN A 420 -7.37 -18.69 11.25
C ASN A 420 -8.13 -19.14 9.99
N PHE A 421 -7.78 -18.66 8.79
CA PHE A 421 -8.27 -19.17 7.51
C PHE A 421 -7.44 -20.35 6.95
N GLY A 422 -6.42 -20.83 7.66
CA GLY A 422 -5.55 -21.93 7.21
C GLY A 422 -4.57 -21.53 6.10
N ILE A 423 -4.22 -20.25 6.00
CA ILE A 423 -3.26 -19.74 5.02
C ILE A 423 -1.85 -19.74 5.61
N ASP A 424 -0.97 -20.60 5.09
CA ASP A 424 0.42 -20.76 5.56
C ASP A 424 1.46 -19.93 4.78
N ASN A 425 1.07 -19.26 3.68
CA ASN A 425 2.01 -18.49 2.84
C ASN A 425 1.43 -17.11 2.50
N ALA A 426 1.89 -16.07 3.19
CA ALA A 426 1.38 -14.71 3.07
C ALA A 426 2.44 -13.64 3.36
N CYS A 427 2.21 -12.43 2.87
CA CYS A 427 2.93 -11.21 3.24
C CYS A 427 1.91 -10.12 3.60
N VAL A 428 2.06 -9.52 4.78
CA VAL A 428 1.26 -8.39 5.24
C VAL A 428 2.19 -7.19 5.36
N ASN A 429 1.86 -6.07 4.73
CA ASN A 429 2.65 -4.83 4.74
C ASN A 429 1.75 -3.64 5.09
N LEU A 430 2.01 -2.97 6.20
CA LEU A 430 1.34 -1.75 6.63
C LEU A 430 2.35 -0.59 6.70
N GLY A 431 2.52 0.10 5.58
CA GLY A 431 3.43 1.25 5.48
C GLY A 431 4.87 0.93 5.85
N GLY A 432 5.42 -0.20 5.39
CA GLY A 432 6.79 -0.61 5.67
C GLY A 432 6.98 -1.40 6.97
N ASN A 433 5.93 -1.58 7.78
CA ASN A 433 5.86 -2.66 8.76
C ASN A 433 5.39 -3.93 8.05
N ILE A 434 6.27 -4.92 7.93
CA ILE A 434 6.06 -6.11 7.10
C ILE A 434 6.14 -7.36 7.97
N TYR A 435 5.21 -8.32 7.79
CA TYR A 435 5.35 -9.70 8.27
C TYR A 435 5.27 -10.67 7.09
N VAL A 436 6.15 -11.68 7.08
CA VAL A 436 6.12 -12.76 6.07
C VAL A 436 5.89 -14.12 6.71
N LEU A 437 4.79 -14.76 6.31
CA LEU A 437 4.42 -16.12 6.69
C LEU A 437 4.82 -17.11 5.59
N GLY A 438 5.39 -18.25 5.97
CA GLY A 438 5.81 -19.29 5.05
C GLY A 438 6.90 -18.80 4.09
N ALA A 439 6.72 -19.07 2.80
CA ALA A 439 7.62 -18.59 1.74
C ALA A 439 6.83 -18.13 0.50
N SER A 440 7.48 -17.35 -0.36
CA SER A 440 6.93 -17.04 -1.68
C SER A 440 6.93 -18.30 -2.58
N ALA A 441 5.92 -18.46 -3.44
CA ALA A 441 5.72 -19.70 -4.19
C ALA A 441 6.98 -20.17 -4.95
N GLY A 442 7.32 -21.46 -4.77
CA GLY A 442 8.51 -22.08 -5.36
C GLY A 442 9.85 -21.68 -4.74
N LYS A 443 9.87 -20.94 -3.61
CA LYS A 443 11.09 -20.45 -2.95
C LYS A 443 11.12 -20.84 -1.48
N ASN A 444 12.29 -20.70 -0.85
CA ASN A 444 12.48 -21.01 0.58
C ASN A 444 12.15 -19.84 1.53
N THR A 445 12.11 -18.62 1.00
CA THR A 445 11.94 -17.35 1.74
C THR A 445 11.10 -16.34 0.93
N TRP A 446 10.79 -15.21 1.55
CA TRP A 446 10.36 -13.98 0.89
C TRP A 446 11.56 -13.02 0.76
N LYS A 447 11.63 -12.23 -0.31
CA LYS A 447 12.64 -11.18 -0.50
C LYS A 447 12.03 -9.81 -0.21
N ILE A 448 12.48 -9.14 0.84
CA ILE A 448 12.00 -7.82 1.25
C ILE A 448 13.10 -6.78 1.04
N GLY A 449 12.87 -5.79 0.18
CA GLY A 449 13.85 -4.75 -0.13
C GLY A 449 14.07 -3.77 1.03
N VAL A 450 15.34 -3.40 1.27
CA VAL A 450 15.72 -2.34 2.21
C VAL A 450 16.10 -1.11 1.39
N GLN A 451 15.32 -0.04 1.50
CA GLN A 451 15.50 1.17 0.69
C GLN A 451 16.83 1.89 0.99
N HIS A 452 17.43 2.53 -0.02
CA HIS A 452 18.60 3.39 0.21
C HIS A 452 18.16 4.73 0.83
N PRO A 453 18.58 5.06 2.07
CA PRO A 453 17.91 6.09 2.87
C PRO A 453 18.37 7.53 2.56
N ARG A 454 19.15 7.69 1.49
CA ARG A 454 19.48 8.98 0.86
C ARG A 454 19.14 9.03 -0.64
N ASN A 455 18.78 7.89 -1.25
CA ASN A 455 18.25 7.82 -2.61
C ASN A 455 17.00 6.93 -2.64
N LYS A 456 15.83 7.55 -2.65
CA LYS A 456 14.54 6.83 -2.63
C LYS A 456 14.38 5.83 -3.80
N ASP A 457 15.10 6.03 -4.90
CA ASP A 457 15.00 5.26 -6.14
C ASP A 457 15.93 4.03 -6.18
N GLU A 458 16.72 3.82 -5.11
CA GLU A 458 17.62 2.67 -4.92
C GLU A 458 17.23 1.82 -3.70
N ILE A 459 17.78 0.61 -3.64
CA ILE A 459 17.80 -0.26 -2.46
C ILE A 459 19.25 -0.51 -2.03
N LEU A 460 19.48 -0.60 -0.72
CA LEU A 460 20.74 -1.10 -0.14
C LEU A 460 20.94 -2.60 -0.42
N GLY A 461 19.83 -3.31 -0.63
CA GLY A 461 19.77 -4.75 -0.81
C GLY A 461 18.40 -5.29 -0.44
N TYR A 462 18.32 -6.57 -0.15
CA TYR A 462 17.11 -7.22 0.34
C TYR A 462 17.40 -8.23 1.46
N LEU A 463 16.42 -8.41 2.33
CA LEU A 463 16.37 -9.44 3.36
C LEU A 463 15.69 -10.69 2.80
N GLU A 464 16.21 -11.87 3.14
CA GLU A 464 15.59 -13.18 2.84
C GLU A 464 14.95 -13.75 4.11
N LEU A 465 13.64 -13.52 4.29
CA LEU A 465 12.91 -13.74 5.54
C LEU A 465 11.88 -14.88 5.45
N LYS A 466 11.55 -15.49 6.60
CA LYS A 466 10.52 -16.52 6.73
C LYS A 466 10.00 -16.64 8.16
N ASN A 467 8.67 -16.48 8.34
CA ASN A 467 7.99 -16.45 9.64
C ASN A 467 8.49 -15.33 10.57
N GLU A 468 8.92 -14.21 9.99
CA GLU A 468 9.54 -13.07 10.65
C GLU A 468 8.88 -11.76 10.19
N ALA A 469 9.01 -10.73 11.03
CA ALA A 469 8.68 -9.36 10.70
C ALA A 469 9.93 -8.54 10.34
N THR A 470 9.73 -7.43 9.61
CA THR A 470 10.72 -6.37 9.44
C THR A 470 10.05 -5.00 9.39
N ALA A 471 10.69 -3.99 9.99
CA ALA A 471 10.24 -2.59 9.88
C ALA A 471 11.43 -1.62 9.87
N THR A 472 11.26 -0.48 9.21
CA THR A 472 12.26 0.58 9.10
C THR A 472 11.75 1.90 9.67
N SER A 473 12.48 2.46 10.64
CA SER A 473 12.33 3.85 11.09
C SER A 473 13.37 4.73 10.38
N GLY A 474 12.95 5.85 9.76
CA GLY A 474 13.82 6.69 8.94
C GLY A 474 13.63 8.20 9.15
N ASP A 475 14.72 8.97 9.06
CA ASP A 475 14.67 10.43 9.12
C ASP A 475 14.00 11.07 7.90
N TYR A 476 13.86 10.31 6.81
CA TYR A 476 13.37 10.74 5.50
C TYR A 476 11.86 10.52 5.28
N GLU A 477 11.18 9.75 6.14
CA GLU A 477 9.75 9.45 6.01
C GLU A 477 8.86 10.67 6.26
N ARG A 478 9.03 11.31 7.41
CA ARG A 478 8.39 12.59 7.77
C ARG A 478 9.41 13.50 8.41
N PHE A 479 9.68 14.63 7.76
CA PHE A 479 10.62 15.66 8.21
C PHE A 479 10.26 17.02 7.62
N PHE A 480 10.81 18.07 8.23
CA PHE A 480 10.96 19.38 7.63
C PHE A 480 12.44 19.80 7.65
N GLU A 481 12.79 20.87 6.94
CA GLU A 481 14.16 21.37 6.84
C GLU A 481 14.20 22.87 7.10
N ILE A 482 15.11 23.31 7.98
CA ILE A 482 15.33 24.74 8.29
C ILE A 482 16.84 25.01 8.24
N LYS A 483 17.24 25.98 7.40
CA LYS A 483 18.65 26.39 7.20
C LYS A 483 19.58 25.22 6.81
N GLY A 484 19.12 24.33 5.93
CA GLY A 484 19.89 23.15 5.49
C GLY A 484 19.98 22.02 6.53
N LYS A 485 19.36 22.18 7.70
CA LYS A 485 19.27 21.13 8.72
C LYS A 485 17.89 20.48 8.71
N ARG A 486 17.87 19.15 8.61
CA ARG A 486 16.66 18.32 8.71
C ARG A 486 16.24 18.13 10.18
N TYR A 487 14.93 18.07 10.38
CA TYR A 487 14.28 17.71 11.64
C TYR A 487 13.22 16.64 11.35
N SER A 488 13.45 15.41 11.78
CA SER A 488 12.52 14.29 11.59
C SER A 488 11.46 14.23 12.70
N HIS A 489 10.36 13.55 12.41
CA HIS A 489 9.28 13.28 13.37
C HIS A 489 9.68 12.39 14.56
N ILE A 490 10.88 11.78 14.54
CA ILE A 490 11.37 10.92 15.62
C ILE A 490 12.06 11.79 16.67
N ILE A 491 11.34 12.08 17.75
CA ILE A 491 11.77 12.98 18.84
C ILE A 491 12.35 12.15 19.99
N ASN A 492 13.49 12.55 20.53
CA ASN A 492 14.07 11.95 21.72
C ASN A 492 13.27 12.36 22.98
N PRO A 493 12.64 11.43 23.72
CA PRO A 493 11.77 11.78 24.86
C PRO A 493 12.49 12.54 25.98
N LYS A 494 13.80 12.31 26.17
CA LYS A 494 14.60 12.89 27.26
C LYS A 494 15.06 14.33 27.01
N THR A 495 14.98 14.80 25.76
CA THR A 495 15.40 16.16 25.38
C THR A 495 14.30 16.97 24.70
N GLY A 496 13.23 16.30 24.24
CA GLY A 496 12.18 16.92 23.43
C GLY A 496 12.64 17.45 22.08
N MET A 497 13.82 17.04 21.62
CA MET A 497 14.41 17.41 20.32
C MET A 497 14.31 16.24 19.33
N PRO A 498 14.02 16.48 18.04
CA PRO A 498 14.25 15.52 16.96
C PRO A 498 15.65 14.90 17.03
N VAL A 499 15.74 13.59 16.79
CA VAL A 499 17.00 12.85 16.72
C VAL A 499 17.84 13.37 15.54
N ASN A 500 19.17 13.42 15.71
CA ASN A 500 20.11 13.94 14.72
C ASN A 500 21.18 12.89 14.40
N GLY A 501 21.70 12.91 13.17
CA GLY A 501 22.78 12.03 12.72
C GLY A 501 22.38 10.59 12.43
N ILE A 502 21.26 10.09 12.97
CA ILE A 502 20.71 8.79 12.60
C ILE A 502 19.87 8.93 11.33
N ILE A 503 20.10 8.04 10.36
CA ILE A 503 19.48 8.07 9.03
C ILE A 503 18.32 7.08 8.97
N ALA A 504 18.60 5.81 9.28
CA ALA A 504 17.64 4.71 9.19
C ALA A 504 17.98 3.63 10.21
N VAL A 505 16.96 2.97 10.74
CA VAL A 505 17.07 1.75 11.54
C VAL A 505 16.08 0.74 11.00
N THR A 506 16.58 -0.38 10.48
CA THR A 506 15.77 -1.53 10.06
C THR A 506 15.96 -2.66 11.06
N ILE A 507 14.86 -3.17 11.63
CA ILE A 507 14.85 -4.31 12.57
C ILE A 507 14.14 -5.49 11.93
N VAL A 508 14.68 -6.70 12.13
CA VAL A 508 14.01 -7.98 11.89
C VAL A 508 13.75 -8.64 13.25
N ALA A 509 12.55 -9.14 13.50
CA ALA A 509 12.19 -9.82 14.75
C ALA A 509 10.99 -10.78 14.57
N PRO A 510 10.62 -11.61 15.57
CA PRO A 510 9.51 -12.57 15.45
C PRO A 510 8.11 -11.98 15.22
N THR A 511 7.85 -10.73 15.60
CA THR A 511 6.52 -10.08 15.48
C THR A 511 6.57 -8.67 14.92
N GLY A 512 5.46 -8.21 14.32
CA GLY A 512 5.29 -6.83 13.85
C GLY A 512 5.45 -5.82 14.98
N THR A 513 4.86 -6.12 16.14
CA THR A 513 4.91 -5.26 17.34
C THR A 513 6.35 -5.04 17.81
N GLU A 514 7.21 -6.08 17.77
CA GLU A 514 8.63 -5.95 18.11
C GLU A 514 9.36 -5.00 17.15
N VAL A 515 9.20 -5.16 15.82
CA VAL A 515 9.99 -4.38 14.85
C VAL A 515 9.63 -2.89 14.82
N ASP A 516 8.35 -2.53 14.98
CA ASP A 516 7.91 -1.12 14.99
C ASP A 516 8.51 -0.39 16.22
N ALA A 517 8.37 -1.00 17.41
CA ALA A 517 8.84 -0.43 18.68
C ALA A 517 10.37 -0.45 18.80
N LEU A 518 11.04 -1.54 18.40
CA LEU A 518 12.49 -1.66 18.46
C LEU A 518 13.20 -0.78 17.42
N SER A 519 12.62 -0.57 16.23
CA SER A 519 13.22 0.32 15.24
C SER A 519 13.25 1.76 15.75
N THR A 520 12.14 2.22 16.35
CA THR A 520 12.07 3.53 17.01
C THR A 520 13.03 3.59 18.22
N SER A 521 13.06 2.54 19.07
CA SER A 521 13.95 2.47 20.24
C SER A 521 15.42 2.64 19.87
N ALA A 522 15.90 1.86 18.91
CA ALA A 522 17.30 1.90 18.47
C ALA A 522 17.62 3.19 17.68
N PHE A 523 16.63 3.78 16.98
CA PHE A 523 16.81 5.09 16.33
C PHE A 523 17.09 6.19 17.35
N VAL A 524 16.34 6.24 18.46
CA VAL A 524 16.53 7.25 19.53
C VAL A 524 17.81 6.99 20.34
N LEU A 525 18.23 5.73 20.49
CA LEU A 525 19.48 5.36 21.19
C LEU A 525 20.77 5.58 20.38
N GLY A 526 20.69 5.58 19.04
CA GLY A 526 21.86 5.62 18.15
C GLY A 526 22.60 4.27 18.05
N PRO A 527 23.66 4.16 17.22
CA PRO A 527 24.22 2.87 16.80
C PRO A 527 24.68 1.98 17.95
N GLU A 528 25.59 2.47 18.80
CA GLU A 528 26.19 1.70 19.91
C GLU A 528 25.12 1.17 20.89
N LYS A 529 24.29 2.07 21.42
CA LYS A 529 23.27 1.73 22.43
C LYS A 529 22.08 1.00 21.82
N GLY A 530 21.71 1.30 20.58
CA GLY A 530 20.69 0.60 19.82
C GLY A 530 21.07 -0.86 19.58
N LEU A 531 22.28 -1.14 19.07
CA LEU A 531 22.75 -2.52 18.88
C LEU A 531 22.93 -3.26 20.21
N LYS A 532 23.37 -2.57 21.28
CA LYS A 532 23.45 -3.11 22.64
C LYS A 532 22.09 -3.34 23.32
N LEU A 533 21.01 -2.73 22.80
CA LEU A 533 19.62 -3.07 23.11
C LEU A 533 19.20 -4.32 22.31
N ILE A 534 19.33 -4.30 20.99
CA ILE A 534 18.86 -5.38 20.10
C ILE A 534 19.53 -6.72 20.43
N LYS A 535 20.85 -6.74 20.72
CA LYS A 535 21.60 -7.94 21.15
C LYS A 535 21.07 -8.62 22.42
N LYS A 536 20.13 -8.01 23.16
CA LYS A 536 19.48 -8.62 24.34
C LYS A 536 18.15 -9.33 24.01
N ILE A 537 17.59 -9.12 22.82
CA ILE A 537 16.27 -9.61 22.44
C ILE A 537 16.43 -10.86 21.57
N PRO A 538 15.90 -12.03 21.99
CA PRO A 538 16.04 -13.26 21.24
C PRO A 538 15.48 -13.13 19.82
N ASN A 539 16.27 -13.55 18.83
CA ASN A 539 15.93 -13.50 17.40
C ASN A 539 15.70 -12.09 16.82
N ALA A 540 16.06 -11.02 17.52
CA ALA A 540 16.04 -9.67 16.99
C ALA A 540 17.39 -9.33 16.31
N ASP A 541 17.30 -8.73 15.13
CA ASP A 541 18.42 -8.36 14.28
C ASP A 541 18.25 -6.93 13.78
N ALA A 542 19.35 -6.21 13.53
CA ALA A 542 19.30 -4.80 13.16
C ALA A 542 20.37 -4.34 12.17
N LEU A 543 20.01 -3.34 11.37
CA LEU A 543 20.87 -2.49 10.57
C LEU A 543 20.59 -1.04 10.95
N ILE A 544 21.64 -0.29 11.30
CA ILE A 544 21.58 1.13 11.69
C ILE A 544 22.47 1.93 10.73
N ALA A 545 21.84 2.75 9.89
CA ALA A 545 22.51 3.73 9.05
C ALA A 545 22.58 5.09 9.75
N TYR A 546 23.73 5.74 9.73
CA TYR A 546 23.98 7.03 10.38
C TYR A 546 25.05 7.86 9.66
N GLU A 547 25.04 9.17 9.84
CA GLU A 547 25.98 10.10 9.22
C GLU A 547 27.26 10.21 10.06
N LYS A 548 28.43 10.05 9.43
CA LYS A 548 29.74 10.24 10.07
C LYS A 548 30.79 10.66 9.04
N ASP A 549 31.65 11.60 9.41
CA ASP A 549 32.81 12.05 8.60
C ASP A 549 32.44 12.47 7.16
N GLY A 550 31.21 12.94 6.93
CA GLY A 550 30.67 13.33 5.62
C GLY A 550 30.10 12.18 4.77
N GLY A 551 30.12 10.94 5.25
CA GLY A 551 29.57 9.76 4.58
C GLY A 551 28.48 9.05 5.39
N ILE A 552 27.95 7.96 4.81
CA ILE A 552 27.01 7.06 5.47
C ILE A 552 27.79 5.91 6.10
N MET A 553 27.68 5.75 7.42
CA MET A 553 28.06 4.52 8.11
C MET A 553 26.84 3.59 8.21
N ILE A 554 27.08 2.29 8.12
CA ILE A 554 26.06 1.26 8.37
C ILE A 554 26.65 0.22 9.32
N ASP A 555 26.18 0.22 10.58
CA ASP A 555 26.44 -0.86 11.53
C ASP A 555 25.32 -1.91 11.45
N MET A 556 25.64 -3.20 11.62
CA MET A 556 24.61 -4.26 11.71
C MET A 556 24.96 -5.39 12.69
N THR A 557 23.94 -6.15 13.11
CA THR A 557 24.09 -7.43 13.82
C THR A 557 24.44 -8.56 12.83
N ASN A 558 25.17 -9.57 13.31
CA ASN A 558 25.57 -10.72 12.49
C ASN A 558 24.38 -11.49 11.89
N GLY A 559 23.24 -11.60 12.59
CA GLY A 559 22.05 -12.27 12.06
C GLY A 559 21.40 -11.45 10.94
N PHE A 560 21.43 -10.12 11.02
CA PHE A 560 21.01 -9.24 9.92
C PHE A 560 21.91 -9.45 8.70
N GLU A 561 23.24 -9.47 8.87
CA GLU A 561 24.17 -9.75 7.77
C GLU A 561 23.86 -11.08 7.08
N ASN A 562 23.65 -12.15 7.86
CA ASN A 562 23.32 -13.48 7.32
C ASN A 562 22.03 -13.46 6.47
N LYS A 563 21.00 -12.72 6.93
CA LYS A 563 19.69 -12.56 6.26
C LYS A 563 19.74 -11.60 5.08
N PHE A 564 20.71 -10.68 5.04
CA PHE A 564 20.77 -9.59 4.06
C PHE A 564 21.62 -9.94 2.83
N LYS A 565 21.20 -9.45 1.67
CA LYS A 565 21.92 -9.56 0.39
C LYS A 565 22.03 -8.15 -0.20
N LYS A 566 23.24 -7.60 -0.20
CA LYS A 566 23.55 -6.29 -0.80
C LYS A 566 23.27 -6.30 -2.30
N THR A 567 22.87 -5.15 -2.83
CA THR A 567 22.83 -4.88 -4.28
C THR A 567 24.06 -4.08 -4.70
N ASN A 568 24.56 -4.31 -5.92
CA ASN A 568 25.62 -3.47 -6.48
C ASN A 568 25.06 -2.07 -6.77
N ILE A 569 25.46 -1.07 -5.99
CA ILE A 569 25.10 0.34 -6.22
C ILE A 569 26.25 1.03 -6.96
N GLU A 570 25.97 1.65 -8.10
CA GLU A 570 26.95 2.48 -8.79
C GLU A 570 27.25 3.74 -7.95
N GLY A 571 28.40 3.75 -7.27
CA GLY A 571 28.84 4.88 -6.44
C GLY A 571 28.98 4.62 -4.95
N GLU A 572 29.12 3.37 -4.49
CA GLU A 572 29.31 2.98 -3.07
C GLU A 572 30.44 3.71 -2.29
N ASN A 573 31.32 4.49 -2.93
CA ASN A 573 32.47 5.19 -2.34
C ASN A 573 32.17 5.98 -1.03
N ASN A 574 30.92 6.40 -0.81
CA ASN A 574 30.48 7.16 0.36
C ASN A 574 29.70 6.34 1.41
N VAL A 575 29.56 5.01 1.23
CA VAL A 575 28.90 4.09 2.16
C VAL A 575 29.94 3.17 2.81
N ARG A 576 30.00 3.16 4.14
CA ARG A 576 30.94 2.35 4.92
C ARG A 576 30.18 1.34 5.77
N TRP A 577 30.32 0.06 5.39
CA TRP A 577 29.71 -1.07 6.08
C TRP A 577 30.58 -1.56 7.24
N HIS A 578 29.96 -1.85 8.38
CA HIS A 578 30.59 -2.44 9.55
C HIS A 578 29.64 -3.45 10.22
N VAL A 579 30.19 -4.54 10.75
CA VAL A 579 29.43 -5.64 11.38
C VAL A 579 29.89 -5.75 12.82
N VAL A 580 28.98 -5.51 13.77
CA VAL A 580 29.35 -5.38 15.18
C VAL A 580 29.46 -6.77 15.81
N ALA A 581 30.69 -7.32 15.73
CA ALA A 581 31.10 -8.63 16.21
C ALA A 581 30.47 -9.01 17.58
N PRO A 582 30.25 -10.31 17.86
CA PRO A 582 29.42 -10.73 19.00
C PRO A 582 29.86 -10.14 20.34
N ASN A 583 31.18 -10.11 20.56
CA ASN A 583 31.80 -9.96 21.88
C ASN A 583 32.42 -8.57 22.15
N GLN A 584 32.12 -7.53 21.37
CA GLN A 584 32.36 -6.15 21.83
C GLN A 584 31.23 -5.77 22.79
N GLN A 585 31.56 -5.69 24.08
CA GLN A 585 30.67 -5.41 25.21
C GLN A 585 30.71 -3.95 25.64
#